data_AF-A0A9D1RWN4-F1
#
_entry.id   AF-A0A9D1RWN4-F1
#
_cell.length_a   1.000
_cell.length_b   1.000
_cell.length_c   1.000
_cell.angle_alpha   90.00
_cell.angle_beta   90.00
_cell.angle_gamma   90.00
#
_symmetry.space_group_name_H-M   'P 1'
#
loop_
_entity.id
_entity.type
_entity.pdbx_description
1 polymer ?
#
loop_
_entity_poly.entity_id
_entity_poly.type
_entity_poly.pdbx_seq_one_letter_code
_entity_poly.pdbx_strand_id
1 'polypeptide(L)' 'MRGKDHIVPYSHKVPTRGGPTDVSNLQSLCRTHHNLETNGTWHASTDEGSCTIYWVDRHGDGSTITLHASDQQKNLKIR' A
#
# COMPACT_ATOMS: atom_id res chain seq x y z
N MET A 1 -2.59 -8.11 16.28
CA MET A 1 -1.99 -6.79 16.01
C MET A 1 -2.22 -6.44 14.55
N ARG A 2 -2.71 -5.22 14.27
CA ARG A 2 -2.70 -4.62 12.93
C ARG A 2 -1.33 -3.97 12.73
N GLY A 3 -0.60 -4.33 11.68
CA GLY A 3 0.71 -3.78 11.37
C GLY A 3 0.64 -2.82 10.18
N LYS A 4 1.58 -1.87 10.10
CA LYS A 4 1.87 -1.17 8.86
C LYS A 4 2.79 -2.07 8.05
N ASP A 5 2.38 -2.40 6.84
CA ASP A 5 3.17 -3.23 5.92
C ASP A 5 3.59 -2.40 4.71
N HIS A 6 4.67 -2.81 4.05
CA HIS A 6 5.19 -2.12 2.88
C HIS A 6 4.61 -2.70 1.60
N ILE A 7 4.12 -1.86 0.69
CA ILE A 7 3.68 -2.29 -0.66
C ILE A 7 4.89 -2.75 -1.47
N VAL A 8 5.93 -1.91 -1.52
CA VAL A 8 7.25 -2.27 -2.02
C VAL A 8 8.15 -2.55 -0.82
N PRO A 9 8.61 -3.81 -0.62
CA PRO A 9 9.35 -4.19 0.57
C PRO A 9 10.60 -3.33 0.80
N TYR A 10 10.85 -2.96 2.04
CA TYR A 10 12.10 -2.32 2.41
C TYR A 10 13.28 -3.30 2.27
N SER A 11 14.31 -2.88 1.54
CA SER A 11 15.53 -3.69 1.33
C SER A 11 16.58 -3.36 2.39
N HIS A 12 16.70 -4.23 3.40
CA HIS A 12 17.71 -4.08 4.45
C HIS A 12 19.16 -4.17 3.93
N LYS A 13 19.38 -4.87 2.80
CA LYS A 13 20.70 -5.01 2.19
C LYS A 13 21.09 -3.78 1.39
N VAL A 14 20.11 -3.17 0.72
CA VAL A 14 20.32 -2.00 -0.14
C VAL A 14 19.12 -1.06 0.01
N PRO A 15 19.10 -0.17 1.01
CA PRO A 15 17.95 0.66 1.35
C PRO A 15 17.41 1.48 0.17
N THR A 16 18.30 1.95 -0.72
CA THR A 16 17.94 2.74 -1.90
C THR A 16 17.24 1.95 -3.01
N ARG A 17 17.18 0.61 -2.91
CA ARG A 17 16.51 -0.27 -3.90
C ARG A 17 15.19 -0.86 -3.40
N GLY A 18 14.82 -0.63 -2.14
CA GLY A 18 13.52 -1.01 -1.60
C GLY A 18 12.56 0.17 -1.57
N GLY A 19 11.34 -0.07 -1.09
CA GLY A 19 10.38 1.02 -0.88
C GLY A 19 10.66 1.79 0.42
N PRO A 20 10.49 3.12 0.42
CA PRO A 20 10.62 3.96 1.62
C PRO A 20 9.54 3.66 2.66
N THR A 21 9.78 4.02 3.92
CA THR A 21 8.74 4.02 4.96
C THR A 21 8.00 5.36 4.92
N ASP A 22 7.02 5.48 4.02
CA ASP A 22 6.16 6.66 3.89
C ASP A 22 4.68 6.27 3.65
N VAL A 23 3.79 7.27 3.68
CA VAL A 23 2.34 7.04 3.58
C VAL A 23 1.93 6.41 2.25
N SER A 24 2.63 6.71 1.15
CA SER A 24 2.35 6.13 -0.17
C SER A 24 2.77 4.68 -0.29
N ASN A 25 3.75 4.23 0.51
CA ASN A 25 4.27 2.86 0.48
C ASN A 25 3.81 2.00 1.66
N LEU A 26 2.91 2.50 2.52
CA LEU A 26 2.43 1.79 3.71
C LEU A 26 0.93 1.47 3.65
N GLN A 27 0.60 0.25 4.02
CA GLN A 27 -0.76 -0.27 4.10
C GLN A 27 -1.08 -0.82 5.48
N SER A 28 -2.37 -0.93 5.82
CA SER A 28 -2.81 -1.37 7.15
C SER A 28 -3.41 -2.76 7.09
N LEU A 29 -2.62 -3.78 7.42
CA LEU A 29 -3.03 -5.18 7.36
C LEU A 29 -3.25 -5.77 8.76
N CYS A 30 -4.21 -6.69 8.84
CA CYS A 30 -4.28 -7.61 9.97
C CYS A 30 -3.21 -8.71 9.81
N ARG A 31 -2.92 -9.46 10.89
CA ARG A 31 -1.91 -10.53 10.86
C ARG A 31 -2.13 -11.54 9.73
N THR A 32 -3.38 -11.92 9.47
CA THR A 32 -3.71 -12.88 8.41
C THR A 32 -3.30 -12.36 7.03
N HIS A 33 -3.67 -11.11 6.69
CA HIS A 33 -3.34 -10.54 5.39
C HIS A 33 -1.85 -10.20 5.25
N HIS A 34 -1.20 -9.74 6.32
CA HIS A 34 0.26 -9.57 6.35
C HIS A 34 0.98 -10.88 5.99
N ASN A 35 0.55 -12.00 6.56
CA ASN A 35 1.16 -13.30 6.26
C ASN A 35 0.93 -13.73 4.80
N LEU A 36 -0.23 -13.42 4.22
CA LEU A 36 -0.52 -13.72 2.82
C LEU A 36 0.37 -12.90 1.86
N GLU A 37 0.59 -11.62 2.17
CA GLU A 37 1.52 -10.76 1.43
C GLU A 37 2.97 -11.24 1.56
N THR A 38 3.45 -11.43 2.80
CA THR A 38 4.85 -11.87 3.06
C THR A 38 5.18 -13.17 2.35
N ASN A 39 4.21 -14.09 2.25
CA ASN A 39 4.38 -15.38 1.59
C ASN A 39 4.22 -15.32 0.06
N GLY A 40 3.92 -14.14 -0.51
CA GLY A 40 3.73 -13.96 -1.95
C GLY A 40 2.41 -14.53 -2.49
N THR A 41 1.46 -14.84 -1.62
CA THR A 41 0.12 -15.31 -2.04
C THR A 41 -0.72 -14.15 -2.53
N TRP A 42 -0.56 -12.98 -1.91
CA TRP A 42 -1.19 -11.72 -2.30
C TRP A 42 -0.14 -10.72 -2.72
N HIS A 43 -0.51 -9.88 -3.68
CA HIS A 43 0.31 -8.78 -4.15
C HIS A 43 -0.46 -7.47 -4.02
N ALA A 44 0.26 -6.44 -3.59
CA ALA A 44 -0.21 -5.07 -3.53
C ALA A 44 0.48 -4.23 -4.61
N SER A 45 -0.25 -3.29 -5.20
CA SER A 45 0.32 -2.23 -6.03
C SER A 45 -0.39 -0.90 -5.79
N THR A 46 0.29 0.19 -6.11
CA THR A 46 -0.24 1.56 -6.07
C THR A 46 0.37 2.34 -7.22
N ASP A 47 -0.38 3.28 -7.80
CA ASP A 47 0.15 4.20 -8.80
C ASP A 47 1.04 5.26 -8.13
N GLU A 48 2.04 5.76 -8.85
CA GLU A 48 2.98 6.78 -8.35
C GLU A 48 2.24 8.02 -7.82
N GLY A 49 2.54 8.41 -6.58
CA GLY A 49 1.90 9.55 -5.91
C GLY A 49 0.45 9.32 -5.48
N SER A 50 -0.13 8.16 -5.79
CA SER A 50 -1.46 7.78 -5.31
C SER A 50 -1.36 7.06 -3.96
N CYS A 51 -2.46 7.06 -3.21
CA CYS A 51 -2.64 6.22 -2.03
C CYS A 51 -3.75 5.18 -2.29
N THR A 52 -3.93 4.78 -3.55
CA THR A 52 -4.87 3.73 -3.95
C THR A 52 -4.13 2.41 -4.00
N ILE A 53 -4.61 1.42 -3.26
CA ILE A 53 -3.99 0.11 -3.18
C ILE A 53 -4.89 -0.90 -3.89
N TYR A 54 -4.29 -1.64 -4.81
CA TYR A 54 -4.89 -2.78 -5.49
C TYR A 54 -4.37 -4.07 -4.89
N TRP A 55 -5.29 -4.93 -4.46
CA TRP A 55 -5.00 -6.27 -3.96
C TRP A 55 -5.42 -7.28 -4.99
N VAL A 56 -4.53 -8.19 -5.33
CA VAL A 56 -4.84 -9.32 -6.21
C VAL A 56 -4.31 -10.59 -5.55
N ASP A 57 -5.17 -11.60 -5.47
CA ASP A 57 -4.77 -12.91 -5.01
C ASP A 57 -4.05 -13.71 -6.12
N ARG A 58 -3.53 -14.89 -5.78
CA ARG A 58 -2.84 -15.76 -6.74
C ARG A 58 -3.72 -16.27 -7.89
N HIS A 59 -5.04 -16.18 -7.78
CA HIS A 59 -6.01 -16.61 -8.78
C HIS A 59 -6.43 -15.47 -9.71
N GLY A 60 -6.09 -14.23 -9.37
CA GLY A 60 -6.45 -13.03 -10.12
C GLY A 60 -7.68 -12.32 -9.57
N ASP A 61 -8.26 -12.77 -8.46
CA ASP A 61 -9.40 -12.11 -7.83
C ASP A 61 -8.92 -10.88 -7.07
N GLY A 62 -9.56 -9.74 -7.35
CA GLY A 62 -9.09 -8.42 -6.93
C GLY A 62 -10.00 -7.67 -5.98
N SER A 63 -9.43 -6.79 -5.16
CA SER A 63 -10.13 -5.79 -4.35
C SER A 63 -9.37 -4.47 -4.37
N THR A 64 -10.07 -3.34 -4.33
CA THR A 64 -9.45 -1.99 -4.40
C THR A 64 -9.84 -1.15 -3.19
N ILE A 65 -8.87 -0.46 -2.61
CA ILE A 65 -9.09 0.53 -1.55
C ILE A 65 -8.37 1.82 -1.92
N THR A 66 -9.08 2.94 -1.92
CA THR A 66 -8.50 4.28 -2.06
C THR A 66 -8.36 4.93 -0.70
N LEU A 67 -7.14 5.20 -0.26
CA LEU A 67 -6.89 6.05 0.89
C LEU A 67 -6.91 7.50 0.40
N HIS A 68 -7.90 8.28 0.82
CA HIS A 68 -7.81 9.72 0.65
C HIS A 68 -6.90 10.27 1.76
N ALA A 69 -5.76 10.84 1.38
CA ALA A 69 -5.01 11.69 2.31
C ALA A 69 -5.98 12.79 2.78
N SER A 70 -6.25 12.85 4.09
CA SER A 70 -7.24 13.76 4.68
C SER A 70 -6.91 15.25 4.51
N ASP A 71 -5.81 15.59 3.82
CA ASP A 71 -5.29 16.95 3.69
C ASP A 71 -5.32 17.52 2.27
N GLN A 72 -6.10 16.94 1.35
CA GLN A 72 -6.34 17.53 0.02
C GLN A 72 -7.74 18.15 -0.14
N GLN A 73 -8.52 18.24 0.93
CA GLN A 73 -9.85 18.85 0.89
C GLN A 73 -9.83 20.29 1.42
N LYS A 74 -8.96 21.17 0.91
CA LYS A 74 -9.10 22.62 1.11
C LYS A 74 -8.71 23.39 -0.14
N ASN A 75 -9.73 24.00 -0.75
CA ASN A 75 -9.69 25.11 -1.72
C ASN A 75 -9.84 24.81 -3.22
N LEU A 76 -10.78 23.95 -3.63
CA LEU A 76 -11.42 24.17 -4.93
C LEU A 76 -12.51 25.25 -4.77
N LYS A 77 -12.11 26.52 -4.79
CA LYS A 77 -13.05 27.64 -4.98
C LYS A 77 -13.43 27.66 -6.46
N ILE A 78 -14.59 27.11 -6.79
CA ILE A 78 -15.23 27.32 -8.08
C ILE A 78 -15.59 28.81 -8.15
N ARG A 79 -15.02 29.51 -9.14
CA ARG A 79 -15.42 30.87 -9.52
C ARG A 79 -16.59 30.80 -10.48
#